data_AF-A0A6L2PFL6-F1
#
_entry.id   AF-A0A6L2PFL6-F1
#
_cell.length_a   1.000
_cell.length_b   1.000
_cell.length_c   1.000
_cell.angle_alpha   90.00
_cell.angle_beta   90.00
_cell.angle_gamma   90.00
#
_symmetry.space_group_name_H-M   'P 1'
#
loop_
_entity.id
_entity.type
_entity.pdbx_description
1 polymer ?
#
loop_
_entity_poly.entity_id
_entity_poly.type
_entity_poly.pdbx_seq_one_letter_code
_entity_poly.pdbx_strand_id
1 'polypeptide(L)'
;YSCCCHLLSVCAARVAANRLSRLQPDALHQTSKRGNLYLYIEEGNECKFNTMPTLLIRMYFSLYHPPSFKEYTRSYHTIHYARYTPCAVKYQRWSRFFDIFSVDLWITLVFSLVFAVITVSCISRCRHKSHSHEFKSYSNILSVAANIIAVSLSVGVDRQPRTASLCVFFLSWVCYSVAISTVFQAYFTSYVIEPGYEETIKIVDQMSKFDRKFGYVDLFKGFFSESYGVDYSENFKEFVACPDFYTSIKWATDYHNFSTIVDDFTKEIWRAGGMSTDENNRPLLCEMEGGDVTKLHIGFAVRNGRFILECINGVIDRIIETGINIHAKGQFIQEVKLKNRLSYPAIVDTYIDINVRHMQPVFYILLLGYSLAVASFVVEIMCSCSSSAGIVTDLKAVHTTKCDSMAGIGSNF
;
A
#
# COMPACT_ATOMS: atom_id res chain seq x y z
N TYR A 1 -15.41 15.11 -55.38
CA TYR A 1 -15.67 13.78 -54.79
C TYR A 1 -14.45 13.20 -54.05
N SER A 2 -13.33 12.86 -54.70
CA SER A 2 -12.11 12.36 -54.01
C SER A 2 -11.53 13.35 -52.96
N CYS A 3 -11.56 14.65 -53.26
CA CYS A 3 -11.03 15.69 -52.36
C CYS A 3 -11.82 15.86 -51.03
N CYS A 4 -13.13 15.60 -51.03
CA CYS A 4 -13.99 15.82 -49.86
C CYS A 4 -13.80 14.70 -48.83
N CYS A 5 -13.76 13.44 -49.29
CA CYS A 5 -13.56 12.29 -48.43
C CYS A 5 -12.11 12.27 -47.84
N HIS A 6 -11.11 12.84 -48.53
CA HIS A 6 -9.73 12.93 -48.01
C HIS A 6 -9.52 14.06 -46.98
N LEU A 7 -10.29 15.16 -47.05
CA LEU A 7 -10.29 16.20 -46.00
C LEU A 7 -10.94 15.71 -44.72
N LEU A 8 -12.07 15.01 -44.86
CA LEU A 8 -12.78 14.42 -43.73
C LEU A 8 -11.92 13.36 -43.06
N SER A 9 -11.11 12.59 -43.80
CA SER A 9 -10.21 11.61 -43.19
C SER A 9 -9.09 12.25 -42.36
N VAL A 10 -8.45 13.29 -42.92
CA VAL A 10 -7.35 14.00 -42.25
C VAL A 10 -7.86 14.85 -41.09
N CYS A 11 -9.04 15.47 -41.21
CA CYS A 11 -9.65 16.24 -40.13
C CYS A 11 -10.29 15.34 -39.07
N ALA A 12 -10.93 14.23 -39.41
CA ALA A 12 -11.39 13.26 -38.42
C ALA A 12 -10.22 12.69 -37.63
N ALA A 13 -9.11 12.36 -38.30
CA ALA A 13 -7.89 11.91 -37.63
C ALA A 13 -7.26 13.00 -36.75
N ARG A 14 -7.18 14.26 -37.22
CA ARG A 14 -6.62 15.38 -36.42
C ARG A 14 -7.53 15.86 -35.30
N VAL A 15 -8.83 15.87 -35.49
CA VAL A 15 -9.82 16.27 -34.47
C VAL A 15 -10.01 15.16 -33.45
N ALA A 16 -9.99 13.89 -33.86
CA ALA A 16 -9.87 12.78 -32.93
C ALA A 16 -8.56 12.90 -32.14
N ALA A 17 -7.41 13.07 -32.79
CA ALA A 17 -6.13 13.24 -32.10
C ALA A 17 -6.07 14.47 -31.16
N ASN A 18 -6.64 15.61 -31.57
CA ASN A 18 -6.65 16.83 -30.76
C ASN A 18 -7.66 16.79 -29.60
N ARG A 19 -8.84 16.18 -29.76
CA ARG A 19 -9.78 16.00 -28.63
C ARG A 19 -9.31 14.96 -27.63
N LEU A 20 -8.56 13.95 -28.08
CA LEU A 20 -7.89 12.99 -27.19
C LEU A 20 -6.78 13.66 -26.36
N SER A 21 -6.36 14.89 -26.70
CA SER A 21 -5.26 15.62 -26.06
C SER A 21 -5.65 16.71 -25.06
N ARG A 22 -6.95 17.03 -24.89
CA ARG A 22 -7.36 18.18 -24.03
C ARG A 22 -8.53 17.85 -23.12
N LEU A 23 -8.21 17.70 -21.83
CA LEU A 23 -9.13 17.77 -20.68
C LEU A 23 -9.21 19.21 -20.11
N GLN A 24 -8.99 20.25 -20.92
CA GLN A 24 -9.05 21.63 -20.46
C GLN A 24 -9.90 22.50 -21.41
N PRO A 25 -10.88 23.26 -20.88
CA PRO A 25 -11.94 23.89 -21.68
C PRO A 25 -11.51 25.28 -22.15
N ASP A 26 -10.61 25.36 -23.13
CA ASP A 26 -10.35 26.61 -23.83
C ASP A 26 -10.84 26.49 -25.28
N ALA A 27 -11.88 27.28 -25.59
CA ALA A 27 -12.53 27.33 -26.90
C ALA A 27 -11.50 27.61 -28.00
N LEU A 28 -11.26 26.61 -28.85
CA LEU A 28 -10.31 26.71 -29.96
C LEU A 28 -11.06 26.92 -31.27
N HIS A 29 -10.90 28.09 -31.90
CA HIS A 29 -11.23 28.28 -33.30
C HIS A 29 -10.10 27.72 -34.17
N GLN A 30 -10.37 26.63 -34.89
CA GLN A 30 -9.41 26.06 -35.84
C GLN A 30 -10.04 25.95 -37.24
N THR A 31 -9.46 26.68 -38.20
CA THR A 31 -9.85 26.63 -39.62
C THR A 31 -8.84 25.77 -40.40
N SER A 32 -9.31 24.72 -41.06
CA SER A 32 -8.50 23.88 -41.94
C SER A 32 -8.89 24.12 -43.40
N LYS A 33 -7.93 24.48 -44.25
CA LYS A 33 -8.14 24.77 -45.68
C LYS A 33 -7.41 23.74 -46.55
N ARG A 34 -8.17 22.96 -47.31
CA ARG A 34 -7.62 22.11 -48.37
C ARG A 34 -8.72 21.90 -49.44
N GLY A 35 -8.52 22.46 -50.64
CA GLY A 35 -9.59 22.58 -51.66
C GLY A 35 -10.65 23.66 -51.32
N ASN A 36 -11.84 23.56 -51.93
CA ASN A 36 -12.97 24.52 -51.79
C ASN A 36 -13.85 24.29 -50.53
N LEU A 37 -13.43 23.45 -49.58
CA LEU A 37 -14.20 23.16 -48.37
C LEU A 37 -13.61 23.91 -47.17
N TYR A 38 -14.46 24.64 -46.45
CA TYR A 38 -14.12 25.30 -45.18
C TYR A 38 -14.74 24.50 -44.04
N LEU A 39 -13.91 23.96 -43.16
CA LEU A 39 -14.35 23.33 -41.92
C LEU A 39 -14.16 24.34 -40.78
N TYR A 40 -15.27 24.72 -40.15
CA TYR A 40 -15.28 25.49 -38.91
C TYR A 40 -15.59 24.54 -37.76
N ILE A 41 -14.67 24.47 -36.79
CA ILE A 41 -14.83 23.69 -35.58
C ILE A 41 -15.20 24.67 -34.46
N GLU A 42 -16.38 24.46 -33.87
CA GLU A 42 -16.85 25.20 -32.72
C GLU A 42 -17.14 24.20 -31.60
N GLU A 43 -16.59 24.48 -30.42
CA GLU A 43 -16.76 23.65 -29.25
C GLU A 43 -17.77 24.30 -28.31
N GLY A 44 -18.89 23.63 -28.06
CA GLY A 44 -19.98 24.18 -27.24
C GLY A 44 -20.97 23.11 -26.80
N ASN A 45 -21.74 23.41 -25.76
CA ASN A 45 -22.85 22.57 -25.30
C ASN A 45 -24.05 22.75 -26.25
N GLU A 46 -24.80 21.67 -26.52
CA GLU A 46 -25.95 21.66 -27.46
C GLU A 46 -26.93 22.82 -27.22
N CYS A 47 -27.08 23.28 -25.97
CA CYS A 47 -27.97 24.38 -25.60
C CYS A 47 -27.55 25.78 -26.10
N LYS A 48 -26.35 25.94 -26.70
CA LYS A 48 -25.86 27.24 -27.20
C LYS A 48 -25.93 27.40 -28.71
N PHE A 49 -26.25 26.35 -29.47
CA PHE A 49 -26.30 26.44 -30.93
C PHE A 49 -27.69 26.88 -31.40
N ASN A 50 -27.81 28.15 -31.80
CA ASN A 50 -29.02 28.68 -32.45
C ASN A 50 -29.26 28.07 -33.85
N THR A 51 -28.24 27.46 -34.45
CA THR A 51 -28.31 26.79 -35.75
C THR A 51 -27.68 25.40 -35.67
N MET A 52 -28.40 24.38 -36.13
CA MET A 52 -27.97 22.99 -36.07
C MET A 52 -26.77 22.73 -37.02
N PRO A 53 -25.65 22.18 -36.53
CA PRO A 53 -24.46 21.96 -37.36
C PRO A 53 -24.67 20.84 -38.39
N THR A 54 -24.00 20.95 -39.54
CA THR A 54 -24.06 19.97 -40.64
C THR A 54 -23.40 18.63 -40.27
N LEU A 55 -22.37 18.67 -39.43
CA LEU A 55 -21.67 17.50 -38.90
C LEU A 55 -21.44 17.70 -37.40
N LEU A 56 -21.89 16.74 -36.59
CA LEU A 56 -21.71 16.75 -35.14
C LEU A 56 -20.89 15.53 -34.74
N ILE A 57 -19.74 15.72 -34.10
CA ILE A 57 -18.96 14.61 -33.53
C ILE A 57 -19.54 14.31 -32.15
N ARG A 58 -20.15 13.14 -31.96
CA ARG A 58 -20.80 12.76 -30.70
C ARG A 58 -20.44 11.35 -30.28
N MET A 59 -20.09 11.18 -29.02
CA MET A 59 -20.02 9.87 -28.39
C MET A 59 -21.45 9.39 -28.12
N TYR A 60 -21.78 8.14 -28.48
CA TYR A 60 -23.10 7.58 -28.20
C TYR A 60 -22.98 6.17 -27.62
N PHE A 61 -23.84 5.87 -26.68
CA PHE A 61 -23.86 4.58 -26.00
C PHE A 61 -24.62 3.57 -26.87
N SER A 62 -24.12 2.34 -26.94
CA SER A 62 -24.74 1.27 -27.72
C SER A 62 -26.21 1.01 -27.33
N LEU A 63 -26.54 1.33 -26.08
CA LEU A 63 -27.87 1.11 -25.48
C LEU A 63 -28.90 2.20 -25.79
N TYR A 64 -28.49 3.35 -26.35
CA TYR A 64 -29.41 4.46 -26.57
C TYR A 64 -29.88 4.50 -28.03
N HIS A 65 -31.17 4.26 -28.26
CA HIS A 65 -31.77 4.45 -29.58
C HIS A 65 -31.59 5.93 -30.02
N PRO A 66 -31.04 6.17 -31.23
CA PRO A 66 -30.99 7.48 -31.83
C PRO A 66 -32.35 8.19 -31.76
N PRO A 67 -32.44 9.48 -31.37
CA PRO A 67 -33.62 10.24 -31.70
C PRO A 67 -33.82 10.21 -33.23
N SER A 68 -35.07 10.07 -33.67
CA SER A 68 -35.51 9.80 -35.06
C SER A 68 -35.03 10.79 -36.15
N PHE A 69 -34.34 11.87 -35.77
CA PHE A 69 -33.85 12.94 -36.65
C PHE A 69 -32.33 12.94 -36.89
N LYS A 70 -31.57 11.98 -36.35
CA LYS A 70 -30.11 11.90 -36.53
C LYS A 70 -29.68 10.48 -36.97
N GLU A 71 -28.90 10.40 -38.04
CA GLU A 71 -28.21 9.18 -38.47
C GLU A 71 -26.78 9.17 -37.90
N TYR A 72 -26.29 8.01 -37.48
CA TYR A 72 -24.94 7.84 -36.95
C TYR A 72 -24.07 7.05 -37.93
N THR A 73 -22.81 7.46 -38.07
CA THR A 73 -21.82 6.69 -38.84
C THR A 73 -21.45 5.39 -38.14
N ARG A 74 -20.72 4.53 -38.84
CA ARG A 74 -19.99 3.42 -38.22
C ARG A 74 -19.07 3.95 -37.13
N SER A 75 -18.93 3.14 -36.08
CA SER A 75 -18.04 3.44 -34.96
C SER A 75 -16.60 3.30 -35.42
N TYR A 76 -15.78 4.34 -35.22
CA TYR A 76 -14.35 4.28 -35.52
C TYR A 76 -13.50 3.89 -34.32
N HIS A 77 -14.07 3.96 -33.11
CA HIS A 77 -13.40 3.57 -31.89
C HIS A 77 -14.42 3.11 -30.87
N THR A 78 -14.07 2.10 -30.07
CA THR A 78 -14.91 1.61 -28.98
C THR A 78 -14.14 1.81 -27.69
N ILE A 79 -14.72 2.54 -26.76
CA ILE A 79 -14.20 2.78 -25.42
C ILE A 79 -14.83 1.77 -24.48
N HIS A 80 -14.02 1.13 -23.64
CA HIS A 80 -14.48 0.16 -22.65
C HIS A 80 -14.40 0.76 -21.25
N TYR A 81 -15.56 0.87 -20.57
CA TYR A 81 -15.62 1.32 -19.18
C TYR A 81 -15.68 0.12 -18.24
N ALA A 82 -14.75 0.10 -17.28
CA ALA A 82 -14.70 -0.90 -16.22
C ALA A 82 -14.60 -0.23 -14.85
N ARG A 83 -14.97 -0.97 -13.80
CA ARG A 83 -14.77 -0.57 -12.41
C ARG A 83 -13.33 -0.80 -11.99
N TYR A 84 -12.75 0.20 -11.34
CA TYR A 84 -11.42 0.16 -10.78
C TYR A 84 -11.47 0.41 -9.28
N THR A 85 -10.64 -0.33 -8.57
CA THR A 85 -10.40 -0.18 -7.14
C THR A 85 -8.93 0.11 -6.90
N PRO A 86 -8.55 0.76 -5.80
CA PRO A 86 -7.16 0.93 -5.43
C PRO A 86 -6.50 -0.45 -5.31
N CYS A 87 -5.38 -0.64 -5.99
CA CYS A 87 -4.59 -1.85 -5.88
C CYS A 87 -4.11 -2.03 -4.44
N ALA A 88 -3.86 -3.28 -4.03
CA ALA A 88 -3.40 -3.57 -2.69
C ALA A 88 -2.08 -2.85 -2.41
N VAL A 89 -2.09 -2.02 -1.38
CA VAL A 89 -0.89 -1.37 -0.88
C VAL A 89 -0.06 -2.43 -0.15
N LYS A 90 1.27 -2.33 -0.24
CA LYS A 90 2.16 -3.15 0.59
C LYS A 90 1.86 -2.83 2.05
N TYR A 91 1.76 -3.85 2.91
CA TYR A 91 1.70 -3.61 4.34
C TYR A 91 2.87 -2.71 4.77
N GLN A 92 2.61 -1.81 5.72
CA GLN A 92 3.67 -1.04 6.36
C GLN A 92 4.68 -2.02 6.97
N ARG A 93 5.89 -2.09 6.38
CA ARG A 93 6.95 -3.06 6.70
C ARG A 93 7.24 -3.19 8.20
N TRP A 94 7.08 -2.09 8.95
CA TRP A 94 7.35 -2.01 10.38
C TRP A 94 6.26 -2.64 11.27
N SER A 95 4.98 -2.61 10.85
CA SER A 95 3.88 -3.11 11.69
C SER A 95 3.96 -4.62 11.91
N ARG A 96 4.45 -5.36 10.91
CA ARG A 96 4.57 -6.82 11.01
C ARG A 96 5.79 -7.32 11.78
N PHE A 97 6.68 -6.45 12.26
CA PHE A 97 7.89 -6.89 12.98
C PHE A 97 7.57 -7.80 14.18
N PHE A 98 6.47 -7.52 14.88
CA PHE A 98 6.00 -8.32 16.00
C PHE A 98 5.03 -9.45 15.59
N ASP A 99 4.45 -9.37 14.40
CA ASP A 99 3.57 -10.40 13.83
C ASP A 99 4.33 -11.51 13.10
N ILE A 100 5.67 -11.42 12.99
CA ILE A 100 6.51 -12.45 12.35
C ILE A 100 6.31 -13.81 13.03
N PHE A 101 6.11 -13.80 14.35
CA PHE A 101 5.84 -15.00 15.13
C PHE A 101 4.47 -14.92 15.76
N SER A 102 3.71 -16.02 15.64
CA SER A 102 2.47 -16.19 16.42
C SER A 102 2.76 -15.98 17.90
N VAL A 103 1.77 -15.43 18.62
CA VAL A 103 1.78 -15.33 20.08
C VAL A 103 2.13 -16.69 20.72
N ASP A 104 1.70 -17.79 20.11
CA ASP A 104 2.00 -19.15 20.57
C ASP A 104 3.51 -19.48 20.54
N LEU A 105 4.23 -18.99 19.52
CA LEU A 105 5.68 -19.20 19.40
C LEU A 105 6.43 -18.39 20.44
N TRP A 106 6.01 -17.14 20.69
CA TRP A 106 6.58 -16.32 21.76
C TRP A 106 6.40 -16.98 23.13
N ILE A 107 5.19 -17.48 23.41
CA ILE A 107 4.90 -18.22 24.64
C ILE A 107 5.79 -19.46 24.74
N THR A 108 5.94 -20.22 23.66
CA THR A 108 6.78 -21.43 23.63
C THR A 108 8.26 -21.12 23.88
N LEU A 109 8.78 -20.01 23.32
CA LEU A 109 10.15 -19.54 23.55
C LEU A 109 10.37 -19.11 25.01
N VAL A 110 9.41 -18.41 25.61
CA VAL A 110 9.50 -18.03 27.03
C VAL A 110 9.47 -19.27 27.92
N PHE A 111 8.60 -20.24 27.62
CA PHE A 111 8.58 -21.50 28.37
C PHE A 111 9.88 -22.28 28.22
N SER A 112 10.45 -22.40 27.01
CA SER A 112 11.70 -23.12 26.80
C SER A 112 12.87 -22.49 27.57
N LEU A 113 12.93 -21.15 27.64
CA LEU A 113 13.87 -20.41 28.48
C LEU A 113 13.71 -20.73 29.97
N VAL A 114 12.48 -20.70 30.49
CA VAL A 114 12.20 -21.04 31.90
C VAL A 114 12.61 -22.48 32.21
N PHE A 115 12.28 -23.43 31.33
CA PHE A 115 12.69 -24.82 31.48
C PHE A 115 14.21 -24.96 31.49
N ALA A 116 14.93 -24.26 30.61
CA ALA A 116 16.39 -24.29 30.56
C ALA A 116 17.03 -23.74 31.85
N VAL A 117 16.48 -22.67 32.43
CA VAL A 117 16.95 -22.15 33.73
C VAL A 117 16.71 -23.16 34.84
N ILE A 118 15.53 -23.81 34.86
CA ILE A 118 15.19 -24.82 35.87
C ILE A 118 16.10 -26.05 35.74
N THR A 119 16.32 -26.57 34.53
CA THR A 119 17.16 -27.76 34.32
C THR A 119 18.60 -27.51 34.75
N VAL A 120 19.20 -26.38 34.35
CA VAL A 120 20.56 -26.02 34.78
C VAL A 120 20.64 -25.83 36.28
N SER A 121 19.64 -25.18 36.88
CA SER A 121 19.56 -24.99 38.33
C SER A 121 19.44 -26.32 39.09
N CYS A 122 18.63 -27.25 38.58
CA CYS A 122 18.47 -28.59 39.15
C CYS A 122 19.76 -29.41 39.04
N ILE A 123 20.40 -29.44 37.87
CA ILE A 123 21.66 -30.15 37.65
C ILE A 123 22.76 -29.61 38.58
N SER A 124 22.85 -28.29 38.70
CA SER A 124 23.80 -27.61 39.58
C SER A 124 23.56 -27.95 41.06
N ARG A 125 22.30 -27.89 41.52
CA ARG A 125 21.93 -28.21 42.92
C ARG A 125 22.10 -29.69 43.27
N CYS A 126 21.76 -30.60 42.37
CA CYS A 126 21.95 -32.04 42.58
C CYS A 126 23.44 -32.40 42.70
N ARG A 127 24.32 -31.71 41.98
CA ARG A 127 25.78 -31.95 42.04
C ARG A 127 26.48 -31.24 43.19
N HIS A 128 25.96 -30.14 43.71
CA HIS A 128 26.52 -29.52 44.93
C HIS A 128 26.52 -30.49 46.12
N LYS A 129 25.60 -31.46 46.16
CA LYS A 129 25.60 -32.55 47.15
C LYS A 129 26.71 -33.59 46.93
N SER A 130 27.35 -33.61 45.77
CA SER A 130 28.36 -34.60 45.35
C SER A 130 29.67 -33.90 45.00
N HIS A 131 30.41 -33.45 46.01
CA HIS A 131 31.85 -33.09 46.11
C HIS A 131 32.61 -32.36 44.97
N SER A 132 31.98 -32.03 43.83
CA SER A 132 32.57 -31.30 42.71
C SER A 132 32.18 -29.83 42.77
N HIS A 133 33.15 -28.96 43.03
CA HIS A 133 32.92 -27.52 43.18
C HIS A 133 32.63 -26.86 41.82
N GLU A 134 31.37 -26.54 41.56
CA GLU A 134 30.97 -25.72 40.40
C GLU A 134 31.28 -24.23 40.65
N PHE A 135 31.36 -23.44 39.57
CA PHE A 135 31.53 -21.99 39.69
C PHE A 135 30.26 -21.33 40.27
N LYS A 136 30.46 -20.32 41.13
CA LYS A 136 29.38 -19.52 41.76
C LYS A 136 28.39 -18.90 40.77
N SER A 137 28.82 -18.69 39.52
CA SER A 137 27.97 -18.21 38.41
C SER A 137 26.86 -19.21 38.00
N TYR A 138 27.02 -20.50 38.31
CA TYR A 138 26.01 -21.53 38.06
C TYR A 138 25.23 -21.95 39.33
N SER A 139 25.48 -21.32 40.49
CA SER A 139 24.74 -21.61 41.72
C SER A 139 23.58 -20.64 41.98
N ASN A 140 23.70 -19.39 41.52
CA ASN A 140 22.68 -18.37 41.67
C ASN A 140 21.70 -18.39 40.49
N ILE A 141 20.40 -18.51 40.76
CA ILE A 141 19.35 -18.57 39.72
C ILE A 141 19.40 -17.36 38.78
N LEU A 142 19.63 -16.15 39.32
CA LEU A 142 19.78 -14.92 38.52
C LEU A 142 20.97 -14.98 37.56
N SER A 143 22.12 -15.51 38.02
CA SER A 143 23.31 -15.66 37.18
C SER A 143 23.12 -16.74 36.12
N VAL A 144 22.40 -17.82 36.45
CA VAL A 144 22.05 -18.88 35.49
C VAL A 144 21.08 -18.34 34.43
N ALA A 145 20.06 -17.59 34.85
CA ALA A 145 19.12 -16.95 33.93
C ALA A 145 19.82 -15.97 32.98
N ALA A 146 20.71 -15.12 33.50
CA ALA A 146 21.50 -14.20 32.68
C ALA A 146 22.36 -14.94 31.64
N ASN A 147 23.05 -16.02 32.04
CA ASN A 147 23.87 -16.82 31.12
C ASN A 147 23.02 -17.50 30.03
N ILE A 148 21.86 -18.05 30.39
CA ILE A 148 20.95 -18.72 29.44
C ILE A 148 20.35 -17.73 28.45
N ILE A 149 19.90 -16.56 28.94
CA ILE A 149 19.39 -15.47 28.10
C ILE A 149 20.49 -14.93 27.18
N ALA A 150 21.72 -14.76 27.68
CA ALA A 150 22.86 -14.31 26.87
C ALA A 150 23.12 -15.26 25.70
N VAL A 151 23.15 -16.58 25.93
CA VAL A 151 23.30 -17.57 24.86
C VAL A 151 22.17 -17.50 23.85
N SER A 152 20.92 -17.32 24.30
CA SER A 152 19.76 -17.19 23.41
C SER A 152 19.79 -15.91 22.57
N LEU A 153 20.38 -14.83 23.08
CA LEU A 153 20.65 -13.61 22.33
C LEU A 153 21.92 -13.69 21.47
N SER A 154 22.54 -14.87 21.36
CA SER A 154 23.81 -15.09 20.66
C SER A 154 24.97 -14.23 21.20
N VAL A 155 24.92 -13.88 22.49
CA VAL A 155 25.97 -13.18 23.21
C VAL A 155 26.87 -14.20 23.90
N GLY A 156 28.18 -13.94 23.89
CA GLY A 156 29.16 -14.80 24.56
C GLY A 156 28.97 -14.83 26.09
N VAL A 157 29.21 -16.00 26.69
CA VAL A 157 29.18 -16.17 28.16
C VAL A 157 30.60 -16.13 28.71
N ASP A 158 30.80 -15.39 29.80
CA ASP A 158 32.13 -15.18 30.39
C ASP A 158 32.80 -16.45 30.93
N ARG A 159 32.02 -17.47 31.32
CA ARG A 159 32.55 -18.72 31.90
C ARG A 159 31.84 -19.96 31.42
N GLN A 160 32.62 -20.88 30.87
CA GLN A 160 32.16 -22.19 30.42
C GLN A 160 31.84 -23.12 31.60
N PRO A 161 30.82 -23.98 31.48
CA PRO A 161 30.58 -25.05 32.46
C PRO A 161 31.75 -26.03 32.56
N ARG A 162 32.01 -26.55 33.76
CA ARG A 162 33.12 -27.50 34.01
C ARG A 162 32.70 -28.95 33.97
N THR A 163 31.44 -29.26 34.24
CA THR A 163 31.00 -30.65 34.35
C THR A 163 30.40 -31.19 33.06
N ALA A 164 30.74 -32.45 32.72
CA ALA A 164 30.32 -33.09 31.47
C ALA A 164 28.80 -33.01 31.21
N SER A 165 27.97 -33.24 32.22
CA SER A 165 26.50 -33.17 32.08
C SER A 165 26.01 -31.75 31.75
N LEU A 166 26.61 -30.74 32.37
CA LEU A 166 26.25 -29.33 32.12
C LEU A 166 26.82 -28.86 30.78
N CYS A 167 28.00 -29.33 30.38
CA CYS A 167 28.58 -29.09 29.06
C CYS A 167 27.71 -29.64 27.93
N VAL A 168 27.20 -30.87 28.06
CA VAL A 168 26.31 -31.49 27.06
C VAL A 168 25.00 -30.72 26.95
N PHE A 169 24.38 -30.36 28.08
CA PHE A 169 23.17 -29.55 28.07
C PHE A 169 23.41 -28.16 27.47
N PHE A 170 24.50 -27.51 27.88
CA PHE A 170 24.88 -26.19 27.37
C PHE A 170 25.12 -26.21 25.86
N LEU A 171 25.83 -27.22 25.34
CA LEU A 171 26.04 -27.38 23.90
C LEU A 171 24.72 -27.60 23.15
N SER A 172 23.80 -28.41 23.69
CA SER A 172 22.46 -28.58 23.12
C SER A 172 21.67 -27.26 23.11
N TRP A 173 21.77 -26.46 24.18
CA TRP A 173 21.13 -25.15 24.28
C TRP A 173 21.70 -24.13 23.29
N VAL A 174 23.02 -24.14 23.08
CA VAL A 174 23.70 -23.32 22.06
C VAL A 174 23.18 -23.71 20.67
N CYS A 175 23.13 -24.99 20.33
CA CYS A 175 22.60 -25.45 19.04
C CYS A 175 21.14 -25.04 18.83
N TYR A 176 20.30 -25.17 19.86
CA TYR A 176 18.91 -24.70 19.82
C TYR A 176 18.82 -23.19 19.59
N SER A 177 19.61 -22.40 20.31
CA SER A 177 19.63 -20.93 20.20
C SER A 177 20.07 -20.47 18.82
N VAL A 178 21.07 -21.13 18.23
CA VAL A 178 21.52 -20.86 16.85
C VAL A 178 20.43 -21.21 15.85
N ALA A 179 19.75 -22.35 16.01
CA ALA A 179 18.66 -22.76 15.12
C ALA A 179 17.50 -21.76 15.14
N ILE A 180 17.03 -21.36 16.33
CA ILE A 180 15.97 -20.36 16.49
C ILE A 180 16.38 -19.01 15.91
N SER A 181 17.61 -18.56 16.17
CA SER A 181 18.12 -17.29 15.61
C SER A 181 18.17 -17.32 14.08
N THR A 182 18.57 -18.46 13.50
CA THR A 182 18.61 -18.64 12.04
C THR A 182 17.20 -18.59 11.44
N VAL A 183 16.23 -19.25 12.07
CA VAL A 183 14.83 -19.23 11.64
C VAL A 183 14.27 -17.81 11.72
N PHE A 184 14.49 -17.11 12.84
CA PHE A 184 14.07 -15.72 12.99
C PHE A 184 14.66 -14.83 11.89
N GLN A 185 15.98 -14.92 11.66
CA GLN A 185 16.66 -14.14 10.63
C GLN A 185 16.12 -14.45 9.22
N ALA A 186 15.83 -15.72 8.91
CA ALA A 186 15.28 -16.13 7.62
C ALA A 186 13.87 -15.57 7.38
N TYR A 187 12.98 -15.64 8.37
CA TYR A 187 11.66 -15.04 8.28
C TYR A 187 11.74 -13.52 8.21
N PHE A 188 12.54 -12.90 9.07
CA PHE A 188 12.75 -11.45 9.07
C PHE A 188 13.22 -10.96 7.69
N THR A 189 14.20 -11.63 7.10
CA THR A 189 14.71 -11.29 5.77
C THR A 189 13.62 -11.44 4.70
N SER A 190 12.85 -12.53 4.74
CA SER A 190 11.73 -12.73 3.82
C SER A 190 10.68 -11.61 3.92
N TYR A 191 10.31 -11.19 5.14
CA TYR A 191 9.35 -10.09 5.34
C TYR A 191 9.89 -8.71 4.93
N VAL A 192 11.20 -8.47 5.11
CA VAL A 192 11.84 -7.22 4.68
C VAL A 192 11.88 -7.13 3.15
N ILE A 193 12.21 -8.23 2.47
CA ILE A 193 12.23 -8.32 1.02
C ILE A 193 10.81 -8.25 0.44
N GLU A 194 9.88 -9.03 1.00
CA GLU A 194 8.52 -9.17 0.51
C GLU A 194 7.49 -9.07 1.66
N PRO A 195 7.06 -7.85 2.04
CA PRO A 195 6.18 -7.63 3.20
C PRO A 195 4.74 -8.15 3.04
N GLY A 196 4.42 -8.80 1.91
CA GLY A 196 3.07 -9.14 1.53
C GLY A 196 2.23 -7.90 1.17
N TYR A 197 1.04 -8.16 0.65
CA TYR A 197 0.08 -7.15 0.22
C TYR A 197 -1.17 -7.23 1.07
N GLU A 198 -1.80 -6.08 1.31
CA GLU A 198 -3.15 -6.05 1.88
C GLU A 198 -4.11 -6.83 0.97
N GLU A 199 -5.15 -7.44 1.54
CA GLU A 199 -6.13 -8.15 0.73
C GLU A 199 -6.90 -7.16 -0.15
N THR A 200 -6.69 -7.22 -1.46
CA THR A 200 -7.47 -6.43 -2.40
C THR A 200 -8.86 -7.02 -2.59
N ILE A 201 -9.86 -6.15 -2.64
CA ILE A 201 -11.20 -6.49 -3.12
C ILE A 201 -11.09 -6.80 -4.62
N LYS A 202 -11.16 -8.08 -4.97
CA LYS A 202 -11.09 -8.51 -6.38
C LYS A 202 -12.46 -8.52 -7.05
N ILE A 203 -13.54 -8.67 -6.28
CA ILE A 203 -14.88 -8.97 -6.79
C ILE A 203 -15.84 -7.83 -6.42
N VAL A 204 -16.69 -7.43 -7.36
CA VAL A 204 -17.71 -6.37 -7.17
C VAL A 204 -18.66 -6.69 -6.01
N ASP A 205 -19.01 -7.95 -5.78
CA ASP A 205 -19.88 -8.40 -4.68
C ASP A 205 -19.28 -8.22 -3.28
N GLN A 206 -17.96 -8.10 -3.18
CA GLN A 206 -17.30 -7.82 -1.90
C GLN A 206 -17.36 -6.32 -1.55
N MET A 207 -17.62 -5.47 -2.54
CA MET A 207 -17.61 -4.02 -2.41
C MET A 207 -18.73 -3.46 -1.52
N SER A 208 -19.86 -4.16 -1.42
CA SER A 208 -20.96 -3.80 -0.51
C SER A 208 -20.68 -4.18 0.95
N LYS A 209 -19.72 -5.08 1.19
CA LYS A 209 -19.33 -5.54 2.54
C LYS A 209 -18.27 -4.66 3.18
N PHE A 210 -17.38 -4.09 2.37
CA PHE A 210 -16.38 -3.12 2.82
C PHE A 210 -16.95 -1.74 2.53
N ASP A 211 -17.35 -1.01 3.57
CA ASP A 211 -17.87 0.37 3.56
C ASP A 211 -16.96 1.33 2.77
N ARG A 212 -17.02 1.25 1.43
CA ARG A 212 -16.14 1.91 0.48
C ARG A 212 -16.98 2.77 -0.44
N LYS A 213 -16.49 4.00 -0.62
CA LYS A 213 -17.13 5.01 -1.44
C LYS A 213 -16.92 4.72 -2.92
N PHE A 214 -17.99 4.91 -3.70
CA PHE A 214 -17.95 4.78 -5.14
C PHE A 214 -18.15 6.14 -5.80
N GLY A 215 -17.12 6.60 -6.49
CA GLY A 215 -17.14 7.82 -7.28
C GLY A 215 -17.80 7.62 -8.63
N TYR A 216 -18.72 8.49 -8.97
CA TYR A 216 -19.29 8.56 -10.30
C TYR A 216 -19.37 10.01 -10.77
N VAL A 217 -19.19 10.21 -12.08
CA VAL A 217 -19.46 11.49 -12.72
C VAL A 217 -20.94 11.51 -13.10
N ASP A 218 -21.62 12.66 -12.94
CA ASP A 218 -23.07 12.80 -13.23
C ASP A 218 -23.47 12.33 -14.63
N LEU A 219 -22.56 12.38 -15.59
CA LEU A 219 -22.75 11.86 -16.95
C LEU A 219 -23.12 10.36 -16.95
N PHE A 220 -22.74 9.59 -15.92
CA PHE A 220 -23.09 8.18 -15.78
C PHE A 220 -24.36 7.89 -15.00
N LYS A 221 -24.96 8.91 -14.37
CA LYS A 221 -26.13 8.72 -13.52
C LYS A 221 -27.28 8.02 -14.26
N GLY A 222 -27.53 8.41 -15.51
CA GLY A 222 -28.55 7.79 -16.36
C GLY A 222 -28.23 6.35 -16.80
N PHE A 223 -26.95 5.99 -16.93
CA PHE A 223 -26.57 4.63 -17.32
C PHE A 223 -26.76 3.62 -16.19
N PHE A 224 -26.48 4.04 -14.95
CA PHE A 224 -26.67 3.15 -13.80
C PHE A 224 -28.13 2.83 -13.53
N SER A 225 -29.04 3.79 -13.72
CA SER A 225 -30.47 3.58 -13.52
C SER A 225 -31.07 2.61 -14.54
N GLU A 226 -30.58 2.62 -15.78
CA GLU A 226 -31.19 1.88 -16.90
C GLU A 226 -30.56 0.50 -17.09
N SER A 227 -29.23 0.37 -16.94
CA SER A 227 -28.51 -0.88 -17.22
C SER A 227 -28.73 -1.98 -16.18
N TYR A 228 -29.21 -1.65 -14.99
CA TYR A 228 -29.29 -2.60 -13.88
C TYR A 228 -30.71 -2.85 -13.35
N GLY A 229 -31.74 -2.20 -13.91
CA GLY A 229 -33.17 -2.55 -13.72
C GLY A 229 -33.71 -2.52 -12.29
N VAL A 230 -32.90 -2.12 -11.32
CA VAL A 230 -33.20 -2.06 -9.89
C VAL A 230 -32.71 -0.70 -9.41
N ASP A 231 -33.38 -0.14 -8.42
CA ASP A 231 -33.00 1.07 -7.70
C ASP A 231 -31.62 0.87 -7.02
N TYR A 232 -30.56 0.90 -7.82
CA TYR A 232 -29.16 0.71 -7.41
C TYR A 232 -28.71 1.80 -6.45
N SER A 233 -29.52 2.86 -6.29
CA SER A 233 -29.33 3.91 -5.31
C SER A 233 -29.54 3.43 -3.86
N GLU A 234 -30.32 2.36 -3.63
CA GLU A 234 -30.60 1.88 -2.27
C GLU A 234 -29.54 0.93 -1.70
N ASN A 235 -28.80 0.20 -2.54
CA ASN A 235 -27.85 -0.83 -2.09
C ASN A 235 -26.42 -0.33 -1.86
N PHE A 236 -26.03 0.81 -2.44
CA PHE A 236 -24.75 1.45 -2.17
C PHE A 236 -25.01 2.81 -1.54
N LYS A 237 -25.10 2.84 -0.21
CA LYS A 237 -25.30 4.06 0.59
C LYS A 237 -24.20 5.12 0.45
N GLU A 238 -23.16 4.86 -0.35
CA GLU A 238 -21.94 5.68 -0.42
C GLU A 238 -21.53 6.06 -1.85
N PHE A 239 -22.48 6.35 -2.72
CA PHE A 239 -22.19 7.01 -3.99
C PHE A 239 -21.76 8.46 -3.78
N VAL A 240 -20.57 8.80 -4.26
CA VAL A 240 -20.04 10.17 -4.22
C VAL A 240 -20.05 10.72 -5.63
N ALA A 241 -20.79 11.80 -5.84
CA ALA A 241 -20.76 12.53 -7.11
C ALA A 241 -19.42 13.26 -7.23
N CYS A 242 -18.66 12.93 -8.27
CA CYS A 242 -17.40 13.58 -8.62
C CYS A 242 -17.67 14.73 -9.61
N PRO A 243 -17.05 15.90 -9.42
CA PRO A 243 -17.20 17.03 -10.36
C PRO A 243 -16.75 16.68 -11.78
N ASP A 244 -15.70 15.87 -11.90
CA ASP A 244 -15.08 15.47 -13.15
C ASP A 244 -14.33 14.12 -13.00
N PHE A 245 -13.98 13.52 -14.13
CA PHE A 245 -13.25 12.25 -14.19
C PHE A 245 -11.86 12.29 -13.58
N TYR A 246 -11.16 13.43 -13.70
CA TYR A 246 -9.81 13.57 -13.15
C TYR A 246 -9.86 13.53 -11.63
N THR A 247 -10.83 14.23 -11.03
CA THR A 247 -11.05 14.23 -9.59
C THR A 247 -11.44 12.84 -9.06
N SER A 248 -12.27 12.08 -9.79
CA SER A 248 -12.67 10.72 -9.36
C SER A 248 -11.49 9.74 -9.35
N ILE A 249 -10.64 9.78 -10.40
CA ILE A 249 -9.43 8.98 -10.50
C ILE A 249 -8.44 9.38 -9.41
N LYS A 250 -8.22 10.69 -9.23
CA LYS A 250 -7.32 11.22 -8.20
C LYS A 250 -7.74 10.81 -6.78
N TRP A 251 -9.04 10.87 -6.47
CA TRP A 251 -9.53 10.43 -5.17
C TRP A 251 -9.37 8.92 -4.99
N ALA A 252 -9.61 8.13 -6.04
CA ALA A 252 -9.35 6.69 -6.02
C ALA A 252 -7.87 6.38 -5.76
N THR A 253 -6.94 7.14 -6.35
CA THR A 253 -5.50 6.94 -6.10
C THR A 253 -5.06 7.41 -4.72
N ASP A 254 -5.58 8.54 -4.24
CA ASP A 254 -5.06 9.21 -3.04
C ASP A 254 -5.64 8.64 -1.73
N TYR A 255 -6.93 8.31 -1.70
CA TYR A 255 -7.62 7.94 -0.45
C TYR A 255 -7.66 6.42 -0.18
N HIS A 256 -7.29 5.57 -1.15
CA HIS A 256 -7.22 4.10 -1.08
C HIS A 256 -8.51 3.35 -0.62
N ASN A 257 -9.56 4.06 -0.22
CA ASN A 257 -10.89 3.55 0.15
C ASN A 257 -11.97 3.92 -0.87
N PHE A 258 -11.55 4.42 -2.03
CA PHE A 258 -12.42 5.01 -3.03
C PHE A 258 -12.26 4.28 -4.35
N SER A 259 -13.39 4.01 -5.00
CA SER A 259 -13.45 3.27 -6.25
C SER A 259 -14.12 4.11 -7.33
N THR A 260 -13.81 3.86 -8.59
CA THR A 260 -14.31 4.68 -9.69
C THR A 260 -14.46 3.85 -10.96
N ILE A 261 -15.22 4.37 -11.91
CA ILE A 261 -15.19 3.89 -13.29
C ILE A 261 -14.08 4.61 -14.02
N VAL A 262 -13.31 3.87 -14.81
CA VAL A 262 -12.33 4.41 -15.74
C VAL A 262 -12.47 3.68 -17.07
N ASP A 263 -12.28 4.41 -18.17
CA ASP A 263 -12.16 3.77 -19.48
C ASP A 263 -10.74 3.30 -19.81
N ASP A 264 -10.66 2.33 -20.70
CA ASP A 264 -9.41 1.75 -21.20
C ASP A 264 -8.46 2.79 -21.80
N PHE A 265 -8.98 3.80 -22.50
CA PHE A 265 -8.17 4.85 -23.10
C PHE A 265 -7.58 5.81 -22.04
N THR A 266 -8.40 6.31 -21.12
CA THR A 266 -7.94 7.15 -19.99
C THR A 266 -6.95 6.38 -19.13
N LYS A 267 -7.18 5.10 -18.83
CA LYS A 267 -6.22 4.24 -18.12
C LYS A 267 -4.83 4.26 -18.79
N GLU A 268 -4.78 4.09 -20.10
CA GLU A 268 -3.51 4.08 -20.84
C GLU A 268 -2.81 5.44 -20.81
N ILE A 269 -3.56 6.54 -20.94
CA ILE A 269 -2.99 7.90 -20.84
C ILE A 269 -2.42 8.14 -19.45
N TRP A 270 -3.16 7.82 -18.39
CA TRP A 270 -2.70 8.06 -17.03
C TRP A 270 -1.49 7.20 -16.67
N ARG A 271 -1.42 5.98 -17.19
CA ARG A 271 -0.24 5.12 -17.06
C ARG A 271 0.95 5.66 -17.83
N ALA A 272 0.75 6.15 -19.05
CA ALA A 272 1.77 6.90 -19.79
C ALA A 272 2.17 8.21 -19.09
N GLY A 273 1.21 8.76 -18.36
CA GLY A 273 1.24 9.90 -17.45
C GLY A 273 2.23 9.79 -16.30
N GLY A 274 2.52 8.56 -15.86
CA GLY A 274 3.13 8.31 -14.55
C GLY A 274 2.20 8.64 -13.36
N MET A 275 0.94 9.02 -13.62
CA MET A 275 -0.02 9.44 -12.58
C MET A 275 -0.76 8.25 -11.94
N SER A 276 -0.71 7.08 -12.56
CA SER A 276 -1.41 5.87 -12.11
C SER A 276 -0.45 4.75 -11.74
N THR A 277 0.81 5.06 -11.42
CA THR A 277 1.84 4.08 -11.07
C THR A 277 2.55 4.42 -9.77
N ASP A 278 2.83 3.40 -8.96
CA ASP A 278 3.66 3.52 -7.77
C ASP A 278 5.16 3.68 -8.13
N GLU A 279 6.00 3.89 -7.11
CA GLU A 279 7.47 4.00 -7.23
C GLU A 279 8.12 2.80 -7.94
N ASN A 280 7.44 1.65 -7.96
CA ASN A 280 7.88 0.41 -8.60
C ASN A 280 7.21 0.21 -9.98
N ASN A 281 6.61 1.25 -10.56
CA ASN A 281 5.92 1.23 -11.86
C ASN A 281 4.70 0.28 -11.90
N ARG A 282 4.09 0.00 -10.75
CA ARG A 282 2.89 -0.85 -10.64
C ARG A 282 1.64 0.01 -10.62
N PRO A 283 0.53 -0.49 -11.20
CA PRO A 283 -0.70 0.29 -11.24
C PRO A 283 -1.19 0.62 -9.82
N LEU A 284 -1.61 1.86 -9.58
CA LEU A 284 -2.29 2.29 -8.35
C LEU A 284 -3.77 1.86 -8.35
N LEU A 285 -4.34 1.67 -9.54
CA LEU A 285 -5.72 1.24 -9.76
C LEU A 285 -5.76 -0.11 -10.47
N CYS A 286 -6.50 -1.04 -9.91
CA CYS A 286 -6.67 -2.39 -10.39
C CYS A 286 -8.10 -2.58 -10.89
N GLU A 287 -8.22 -3.21 -12.05
CA GLU A 287 -9.50 -3.57 -12.65
C GLU A 287 -10.15 -4.67 -11.82
N MET A 288 -11.44 -4.52 -11.52
CA MET A 288 -12.20 -5.48 -10.73
C MET A 288 -12.65 -6.66 -11.60
N GLU A 289 -12.62 -7.87 -11.07
CA GLU A 289 -13.14 -9.06 -11.74
C GLU A 289 -14.68 -8.97 -11.83
N GLY A 290 -15.22 -9.12 -13.05
CA GLY A 290 -16.64 -8.84 -13.32
C GLY A 290 -16.98 -7.33 -13.30
N GLY A 291 -15.97 -6.47 -13.37
CA GLY A 291 -16.11 -5.02 -13.30
C GLY A 291 -16.58 -4.34 -14.58
N ASP A 292 -16.86 -5.08 -15.66
CA ASP A 292 -17.31 -4.53 -16.94
C ASP A 292 -18.61 -3.74 -16.74
N VAL A 293 -18.61 -2.48 -17.16
CA VAL A 293 -19.77 -1.60 -17.04
C VAL A 293 -20.46 -1.50 -18.38
N THR A 294 -19.76 -0.97 -19.39
CA THR A 294 -20.34 -0.74 -20.71
C THR A 294 -19.29 -0.48 -21.78
N LYS A 295 -19.72 -0.63 -23.04
CA LYS A 295 -18.96 -0.28 -24.23
C LYS A 295 -19.58 0.94 -24.88
N LEU A 296 -18.78 1.99 -25.04
CA LEU A 296 -19.17 3.24 -25.69
C LEU A 296 -18.61 3.25 -27.12
N HIS A 297 -19.47 3.44 -28.10
CA HIS A 297 -19.07 3.53 -29.50
C HIS A 297 -18.94 4.99 -29.90
N ILE A 298 -17.81 5.35 -30.51
CA ILE A 298 -17.59 6.71 -30.98
C ILE A 298 -17.80 6.75 -32.49
N GLY A 299 -18.75 7.59 -32.91
CA GLY A 299 -19.00 7.89 -34.31
C GLY A 299 -19.40 9.33 -34.52
N PHE A 300 -19.83 9.65 -35.73
CA PHE A 300 -20.29 10.96 -36.11
C PHE A 300 -21.81 10.93 -36.22
N ALA A 301 -22.46 11.96 -35.69
CA ALA A 301 -23.86 12.22 -35.95
C ALA A 301 -23.96 13.13 -37.17
N VAL A 302 -24.72 12.70 -38.17
CA VAL A 302 -24.95 13.43 -39.42
C VAL A 302 -26.43 13.76 -39.49
N ARG A 303 -26.75 14.97 -39.98
CA ARG A 303 -28.13 15.34 -40.29
C ARG A 303 -28.66 14.43 -41.40
N ASN A 304 -29.90 13.93 -41.27
CA ASN A 304 -30.52 12.98 -42.19
C ASN A 304 -30.20 13.30 -43.67
N GLY A 305 -29.49 12.39 -44.33
CA GLY A 305 -28.94 12.59 -45.67
C GLY A 305 -28.00 11.46 -46.07
N ARG A 306 -28.54 10.44 -46.75
CA ARG A 306 -27.85 9.17 -47.07
C ARG A 306 -26.46 9.35 -47.71
N PHE A 307 -26.31 10.33 -48.60
CA PHE A 307 -25.09 10.51 -49.37
C PHE A 307 -23.86 10.90 -48.52
N ILE A 308 -24.03 11.79 -47.54
CA ILE A 308 -22.92 12.25 -46.69
C ILE A 308 -22.51 11.12 -45.74
N LEU A 309 -23.49 10.39 -45.21
CA LEU A 309 -23.27 9.25 -44.32
C LEU A 309 -22.40 8.17 -44.99
N GLU A 310 -22.70 7.81 -46.24
CA GLU A 310 -21.93 6.80 -46.99
C GLU A 310 -20.49 7.23 -47.29
N CYS A 311 -20.24 8.47 -47.71
CA CYS A 311 -18.85 8.94 -47.90
C CYS A 311 -18.09 8.92 -46.57
N ILE A 312 -18.70 9.34 -45.46
CA ILE A 312 -18.01 9.34 -44.16
C ILE A 312 -17.75 7.90 -43.68
N ASN A 313 -18.70 6.99 -43.82
CA ASN A 313 -18.51 5.57 -43.49
C ASN A 313 -17.38 4.96 -44.31
N GLY A 314 -17.34 5.17 -45.63
CA GLY A 314 -16.26 4.66 -46.47
C GLY A 314 -14.89 5.26 -46.13
N VAL A 315 -14.85 6.48 -45.59
CA VAL A 315 -13.62 7.08 -45.05
C VAL A 315 -13.22 6.42 -43.73
N ILE A 316 -14.17 6.23 -42.82
CA ILE A 316 -13.93 5.59 -41.52
C ILE A 316 -13.42 4.16 -41.72
N ASP A 317 -14.07 3.39 -42.59
CA ASP A 317 -13.66 2.02 -42.91
C ASP A 317 -12.20 2.00 -43.38
N ARG A 318 -11.82 2.88 -44.31
CA ARG A 318 -10.43 3.01 -44.77
C ARG A 318 -9.47 3.38 -43.63
N ILE A 319 -9.83 4.29 -42.74
CA ILE A 319 -8.98 4.69 -41.60
C ILE A 319 -8.77 3.52 -40.64
N ILE A 320 -9.80 2.72 -40.38
CA ILE A 320 -9.74 1.54 -39.53
C ILE A 320 -8.90 0.45 -40.21
N GLU A 321 -9.22 0.10 -41.47
CA GLU A 321 -8.56 -0.95 -42.25
C GLU A 321 -7.08 -0.67 -42.48
N THR A 322 -6.70 0.60 -42.68
CA THR A 322 -5.29 1.01 -42.83
C THR A 322 -4.54 1.08 -41.49
N GLY A 323 -5.23 0.92 -40.35
CA GLY A 323 -4.62 0.99 -39.03
C GLY A 323 -4.20 2.40 -38.61
N ILE A 324 -4.60 3.46 -39.35
CA ILE A 324 -4.27 4.85 -39.03
C ILE A 324 -4.75 5.23 -37.63
N ASN A 325 -5.92 4.74 -37.22
CA ASN A 325 -6.45 4.98 -35.86
C ASN A 325 -5.51 4.42 -34.78
N ILE A 326 -5.06 3.18 -34.94
CA ILE A 326 -4.18 2.49 -33.99
C ILE A 326 -2.82 3.21 -33.92
N HIS A 327 -2.29 3.59 -35.07
CA HIS A 327 -1.03 4.33 -35.15
C HIS A 327 -1.13 5.70 -34.47
N ALA A 328 -2.20 6.47 -34.74
CA ALA A 328 -2.42 7.78 -34.13
C ALA A 328 -2.56 7.68 -32.59
N LYS A 329 -3.30 6.67 -32.09
CA LYS A 329 -3.41 6.38 -30.65
C LYS A 329 -2.03 6.07 -30.05
N GLY A 330 -1.26 5.20 -30.70
CA GLY A 330 0.09 4.83 -30.26
C GLY A 330 1.06 6.02 -30.20
N GLN A 331 1.05 6.88 -31.22
CA GLN A 331 1.86 8.10 -31.26
C GLN A 331 1.51 9.04 -30.10
N PHE A 332 0.22 9.28 -29.87
CA PHE A 332 -0.23 10.12 -28.77
C PHE A 332 0.24 9.62 -27.40
N ILE A 333 0.09 8.31 -27.13
CA ILE A 333 0.55 7.69 -25.88
C ILE A 333 2.08 7.81 -25.73
N GLN A 334 2.84 7.66 -26.82
CA GLN A 334 4.30 7.84 -26.80
C GLN A 334 4.71 9.27 -26.47
N GLU A 335 4.03 10.27 -27.05
CA GLU A 335 4.29 11.68 -26.74
C GLU A 335 4.07 11.98 -25.26
N VAL A 336 2.99 11.46 -24.67
CA VAL A 336 2.73 11.58 -23.23
C VAL A 336 3.86 10.93 -22.42
N LYS A 337 4.26 9.70 -22.76
CA LYS A 337 5.38 9.00 -22.10
C LYS A 337 6.68 9.79 -22.16
N LEU A 338 7.01 10.38 -23.32
CA LEU A 338 8.24 11.16 -23.48
C LEU A 338 8.20 12.43 -22.62
N LYS A 339 7.08 13.17 -22.62
CA LYS A 339 6.94 14.39 -21.81
C LYS A 339 7.11 14.11 -20.31
N ASN A 340 6.58 12.98 -19.83
CA ASN A 340 6.72 12.62 -18.42
C ASN A 340 8.12 12.12 -18.06
N ARG A 341 8.77 11.33 -18.92
CA ARG A 341 10.17 10.90 -18.70
C ARG A 341 11.17 12.06 -18.70
N LEU A 342 10.85 13.15 -19.38
CA LEU A 342 11.66 14.38 -19.32
C LEU A 342 11.40 15.18 -18.03
N SER A 343 10.21 15.04 -17.44
CA SER A 343 9.83 15.73 -16.20
C SER A 343 10.24 14.96 -14.94
N TYR A 344 10.34 13.63 -15.03
CA TYR A 344 10.83 12.75 -13.97
C TYR A 344 11.96 11.87 -14.52
N PRO A 345 13.22 12.02 -14.04
CA PRO A 345 14.31 11.18 -14.49
C PRO A 345 13.97 9.71 -14.20
N ALA A 346 14.00 8.90 -15.25
CA ALA A 346 13.65 7.50 -15.22
C ALA A 346 14.60 6.70 -14.31
N ILE A 347 14.05 6.14 -13.23
CA ILE A 347 14.15 4.73 -12.84
C ILE A 347 15.54 4.10 -13.10
N VAL A 348 16.53 4.54 -12.34
CA VAL A 348 17.69 3.71 -11.99
C VAL A 348 17.74 3.77 -10.47
N ASP A 349 17.10 2.78 -9.84
CA ASP A 349 17.42 2.25 -8.50
C ASP A 349 16.20 1.49 -7.97
N THR A 350 15.98 0.29 -8.54
CA THR A 350 15.19 -0.75 -7.87
C THR A 350 16.00 -1.42 -6.74
N TYR A 351 16.84 -0.64 -6.05
CA TYR A 351 17.40 -1.01 -4.76
C TYR A 351 16.64 -0.17 -3.72
N ILE A 352 15.67 -0.79 -3.06
CA ILE A 352 14.91 -0.09 -2.02
C ILE A 352 15.84 0.02 -0.82
N ASP A 353 16.45 1.20 -0.65
CA ASP A 353 17.30 1.50 0.48
C ASP A 353 16.54 1.25 1.79
N ILE A 354 17.13 0.41 2.65
CA ILE A 354 16.62 0.24 4.02
C ILE A 354 16.86 1.56 4.75
N ASN A 355 15.85 2.42 4.73
CA ASN A 355 15.88 3.72 5.39
C ASN A 355 15.75 3.57 6.91
N VAL A 356 16.33 4.50 7.67
CA VAL A 356 16.28 4.59 9.13
C VAL A 356 14.84 4.57 9.66
N ARG A 357 13.87 5.07 8.87
CA ARG A 357 12.43 4.99 9.20
C ARG A 357 11.95 3.55 9.43
N HIS A 358 12.50 2.57 8.71
CA HIS A 358 12.14 1.17 8.88
C HIS A 358 12.73 0.53 10.15
N MET A 359 13.80 1.11 10.71
CA MET A 359 14.44 0.64 11.94
C MET A 359 13.95 1.35 13.21
N GLN A 360 13.03 2.32 13.10
CA GLN A 360 12.44 3.03 14.24
C GLN A 360 11.93 2.12 15.37
N PRO A 361 11.22 1.00 15.10
CA PRO A 361 10.76 0.10 16.17
C PRO A 361 11.91 -0.46 17.01
N VAL A 362 13.03 -0.82 16.37
CA VAL A 362 14.22 -1.34 17.08
C VAL A 362 14.78 -0.28 18.02
N PHE A 363 14.84 0.99 17.59
CA PHE A 363 15.28 2.10 18.43
C PHE A 363 14.31 2.37 19.59
N TYR A 364 12.98 2.25 19.38
CA TYR A 364 12.01 2.40 20.45
C TYR A 364 12.13 1.29 21.51
N ILE A 365 12.32 0.03 21.09
CA ILE A 365 12.54 -1.10 22.00
C ILE A 365 13.83 -0.90 22.79
N LEU A 366 14.91 -0.46 22.13
CA LEU A 366 16.20 -0.20 22.78
C LEU A 366 16.07 0.93 23.83
N LEU A 367 15.41 2.03 23.48
CA LEU A 367 15.18 3.15 24.39
C LEU A 367 14.30 2.75 25.59
N LEU A 368 13.27 1.94 25.35
CA LEU A 368 12.45 1.35 26.40
C LEU A 368 13.31 0.46 27.32
N GLY A 369 14.18 -0.37 26.75
CA GLY A 369 15.12 -1.21 27.49
C GLY A 369 16.07 -0.41 28.38
N TYR A 370 16.68 0.66 27.85
CA TYR A 370 17.53 1.55 28.66
C TYR A 370 16.76 2.26 29.76
N SER A 371 15.52 2.70 29.48
CA SER A 371 14.66 3.33 30.48
C SER A 371 14.36 2.39 31.65
N LEU A 372 14.04 1.12 31.34
CA LEU A 372 13.82 0.09 32.36
C LEU A 372 15.10 -0.25 33.13
N ALA A 373 16.25 -0.30 32.47
CA ALA A 373 17.54 -0.53 33.12
C ALA A 373 17.86 0.60 34.12
N VAL A 374 17.73 1.87 33.71
CA VAL A 374 17.93 3.02 34.61
C VAL A 374 16.95 2.97 35.78
N ALA A 375 15.66 2.70 35.53
CA ALA A 375 14.67 2.58 36.60
C ALA A 375 15.03 1.46 37.60
N SER A 376 15.44 0.28 37.12
CA SER A 376 15.87 -0.83 37.97
C SER A 376 17.10 -0.49 38.82
N PHE A 377 18.07 0.23 38.25
CA PHE A 377 19.26 0.70 38.96
C PHE A 377 18.93 1.70 40.06
N VAL A 378 18.02 2.65 39.78
CA VAL A 378 17.53 3.59 40.79
C VAL A 378 16.81 2.85 41.92
N VAL A 379 15.95 1.89 41.59
CA VAL A 379 15.25 1.05 42.58
C VAL A 379 16.25 0.26 43.43
N GLU A 380 17.29 -0.33 42.82
CA GLU A 380 18.34 -1.05 43.53
C GLU A 380 19.11 -0.14 44.50
N ILE A 381 19.47 1.08 44.08
CA ILE A 381 20.13 2.07 44.95
C ILE A 381 19.22 2.47 46.10
N MET A 382 17.94 2.73 45.85
CA MET A 382 16.98 3.11 46.89
C MET A 382 16.78 1.99 47.92
N CYS A 383 16.62 0.75 47.45
CA CYS A 383 16.51 -0.43 48.32
C CYS A 383 17.81 -0.68 49.12
N SER A 384 18.98 -0.51 48.49
CA SER A 384 20.27 -0.67 49.15
C SER A 384 20.52 0.40 50.21
N CYS A 385 20.20 1.66 49.93
CA CYS A 385 20.26 2.75 50.91
C CYS A 385 19.31 2.52 52.08
N SER A 386 18.08 2.06 51.83
CA SER A 386 17.11 1.75 52.90
C SER A 386 17.58 0.60 53.79
N SER A 387 18.22 -0.43 53.22
CA SER A 387 18.80 -1.54 53.97
C SER A 387 20.00 -1.11 54.82
N SER A 388 20.88 -0.25 54.27
CA SER A 388 22.02 0.30 54.98
C SER A 388 21.61 1.24 56.13
N ALA A 389 20.54 2.03 55.94
CA ALA A 389 19.97 2.87 57.00
C ALA A 389 19.37 2.05 58.17
N GLY A 390 18.79 0.87 57.88
CA GLY A 390 18.34 -0.08 58.90
C GLY A 390 19.48 -0.70 59.71
N ILE A 391 20.59 -1.05 59.08
CA ILE A 391 21.77 -1.62 59.76
C ILE A 391 22.48 -0.57 60.62
N VAL A 392 22.54 0.70 60.18
CA VAL A 392 23.15 1.80 60.97
C VAL A 392 22.29 2.19 62.18
N THR A 393 20.98 2.03 62.11
CA THR A 393 20.08 2.25 63.25
C THR A 393 20.19 1.12 64.29
N ASP A 394 20.33 -0.14 63.86
CA ASP A 394 20.59 -1.27 64.77
C ASP A 394 21.99 -1.21 65.43
N LEU A 395 23.03 -0.79 64.70
CA LEU A 395 24.37 -0.61 65.28
C LEU A 395 24.44 0.54 66.29
N LYS A 396 23.66 1.62 66.08
CA LYS A 396 23.50 2.68 67.09
C LYS A 396 22.75 2.19 68.32
N ALA A 397 21.69 1.39 68.15
CA ALA A 397 20.91 0.83 69.26
C ALA A 397 21.74 -0.11 70.16
N VAL A 398 22.61 -0.94 69.56
CA VAL A 398 23.54 -1.83 70.28
C VAL A 398 24.64 -1.06 71.01
N HIS A 399 25.09 0.09 70.47
CA HIS A 399 26.12 0.90 71.12
C HIS A 399 25.57 1.73 72.30
N THR A 400 24.30 2.18 72.25
CA THR A 400 23.62 2.85 73.38
C THR A 400 23.31 1.88 74.53
N THR A 401 22.89 0.64 74.25
CA THR A 401 22.65 -0.36 75.32
C THR A 401 23.92 -0.77 76.06
N LYS A 402 25.09 -0.67 75.41
CA LYS A 402 26.38 -0.97 76.05
C LYS A 402 26.91 0.18 76.93
N CYS A 403 26.50 1.42 76.71
CA CYS A 403 26.84 2.55 77.57
C CYS A 403 25.96 2.63 78.83
N ASP A 404 24.69 2.25 78.76
CA ASP A 404 23.81 2.21 79.94
C ASP A 404 24.18 1.08 80.92
N SER A 405 24.81 0.01 80.43
CA SER A 405 25.33 -1.09 81.27
C SER A 405 26.58 -0.71 82.09
N MET A 406 27.29 0.38 81.76
CA MET A 406 28.48 0.83 82.51
C MET A 406 28.19 1.96 83.51
N ALA A 407 27.02 2.62 83.43
CA ALA A 407 26.61 3.66 84.37
C ALA A 407 25.99 3.10 85.68
N GLY A 408 25.71 1.80 85.76
CA GLY A 408 25.05 1.15 86.91
C GLY A 408 25.96 0.60 88.03
N ILE A 409 27.28 0.79 87.96
CA ILE A 409 28.24 0.23 88.95
C ILE A 409 28.80 1.32 89.89
N GLY A 410 28.22 2.53 89.90
CA GLY A 410 28.76 3.71 90.59
C GLY A 410 27.94 4.28 91.75
N SER A 411 27.02 3.53 92.37
CA SER A 411 26.24 4.04 93.52
C SER A 411 25.93 2.96 94.55
N ASN A 412 26.96 2.52 95.26
CA ASN A 412 26.86 1.96 96.61
C ASN A 412 28.02 2.52 97.42
N PHE A 413 27.83 3.74 97.94
CA PHE A 413 28.49 4.26 99.13
C PHE A 413 27.57 5.26 99.81
#